data_AF-A0AA46H9T7-F1
#
_entry.id   AF-A0AA46H9T7-F1
#
_cell.length_a   1.000
_cell.length_b   1.000
_cell.length_c   1.000
_cell.angle_alpha   90.00
_cell.angle_beta   90.00
_cell.angle_gamma   90.00
#
_symmetry.space_group_name_H-M   'P 1'
#
loop_
_entity.id
_entity.type
_entity.pdbx_description
1 polymer ?
#
loop_
_entity_poly.entity_id
_entity_poly.type
_entity_poly.pdbx_seq_one_letter_code
_entity_poly.pdbx_strand_id
1 'polypeptide(L)'
;MDLSLQHAARLLQHGHLPQAIAAYRAILQARPGCADAWYNLGYLLRRTGEASAALDAYAQALQHGAALPEQIHLNRAALLSDHLHQDAAALEELDLALQCRPDYAPALLNLGNLHEELGARDQAVAAYRRLLASPPGDARTRTLQLQASARLLHLDPPTQAQDPRLLELEQASEVAGRDPALAATLLHAVAHAYDRLGLHSQAFDAASAANRHGHAHARHYDPIRTQQHFDSIAAVFANARDAQQPPPTAAGENTVPALFICGMFRSGSTLLEQALSRHPCIAAGGELDALPRLVAQSLSPFPKATQQLSPHTLAQLAAAYRQHVAAAVPQHAQLRYITDKRPDNFQLIGLIKQLFPAARIVHTRRHPLDNGLSLFMQQLNPQRFGYAGRLEDIGHFLAAYQRLMAHWLSLYPDSIHTFDYDAFVAAPEPTLRALLDFLQLPWEPDCLEFHKAPGAVKTASYWQVRQPLHGDASGRWKPYAAQLAPLRATLARFGISPAD
;
A
#
# COMPACT_ATOMS: atom_id res chain seq x y z
N MET A 1 6.19 42.65 0.55
CA MET A 1 6.04 41.22 0.91
C MET A 1 5.13 41.16 2.12
N ASP A 2 4.05 40.39 2.05
CA ASP A 2 3.01 40.40 3.08
C ASP A 2 3.44 39.61 4.32
N LEU A 3 3.53 40.31 5.46
CA LEU A 3 3.99 39.75 6.74
C LEU A 3 3.09 38.60 7.23
N SER A 4 1.79 38.63 6.91
CA SER A 4 0.85 37.58 7.32
C SER A 4 1.13 36.26 6.60
N LEU A 5 1.35 36.31 5.28
CA LEU A 5 1.76 35.14 4.49
C LEU A 5 3.12 34.59 4.93
N GLN A 6 4.09 35.46 5.23
CA GLN A 6 5.40 35.03 5.73
C GLN A 6 5.29 34.33 7.09
N HIS A 7 4.45 34.84 8.00
CA HIS A 7 4.22 34.21 9.29
C HIS A 7 3.57 32.83 9.13
N ALA A 8 2.51 32.72 8.33
CA ALA A 8 1.85 31.45 8.04
C ALA A 8 2.82 30.43 7.38
N ALA A 9 3.65 30.89 6.45
CA ALA A 9 4.67 30.06 5.81
C ALA A 9 5.74 29.57 6.81
N ARG A 10 6.17 30.41 7.75
CA ARG A 10 7.11 30.00 8.82
C ARG A 10 6.50 28.95 9.74
N LEU A 11 5.24 29.11 10.14
CA LEU A 11 4.53 28.10 10.94
C LEU A 11 4.50 26.76 10.21
N LEU A 12 4.23 26.76 8.90
CA LEU A 12 4.26 25.58 8.06
C LEU A 12 5.66 24.96 7.98
N GLN A 13 6.71 25.76 7.75
CA GLN A 13 8.11 25.31 7.70
C GLN A 13 8.56 24.65 9.01
N HIS A 14 8.09 25.15 10.16
CA HIS A 14 8.38 24.59 11.48
C HIS A 14 7.44 23.44 11.89
N GLY A 15 6.50 23.04 11.02
CA GLY A 15 5.61 21.91 11.27
C GLY A 15 4.47 22.19 12.25
N HIS A 16 4.21 23.46 12.57
CA HIS A 16 3.07 23.88 13.40
C HIS A 16 1.78 23.89 12.59
N LEU A 17 1.35 22.70 12.13
CA LEU A 17 0.28 22.55 11.13
C LEU A 17 -1.06 23.17 11.56
N PRO A 18 -1.56 22.95 12.79
CA PRO A 18 -2.83 23.56 13.21
C PRO A 18 -2.78 25.09 13.22
N GLN A 19 -1.66 25.66 13.72
CA GLN A 19 -1.46 27.12 13.72
C GLN A 19 -1.35 27.67 12.30
N ALA A 20 -0.65 26.96 11.41
CA ALA A 20 -0.52 27.37 10.01
C ALA A 20 -1.88 27.36 9.30
N ILE A 21 -2.72 26.34 9.50
CA ILE A 21 -4.08 26.26 8.95
C ILE A 21 -4.91 27.46 9.44
N ALA A 22 -4.88 27.75 10.75
CA ALA A 22 -5.60 28.89 11.32
C ALA A 22 -5.12 30.22 10.71
N ALA A 23 -3.81 30.39 10.55
CA ALA A 23 -3.22 31.60 9.95
C ALA A 23 -3.63 31.79 8.49
N TYR A 24 -3.61 30.73 7.67
CA TYR A 24 -4.07 30.81 6.28
C TYR A 24 -5.58 31.08 6.18
N ARG A 25 -6.41 30.48 7.04
CA ARG A 25 -7.84 30.80 7.10
C ARG A 25 -8.09 32.28 7.46
N ALA A 26 -7.33 32.84 8.40
CA ALA A 26 -7.42 34.26 8.75
C ALA A 26 -7.02 35.19 7.58
N ILE A 27 -5.98 34.82 6.83
CA ILE A 27 -5.59 35.54 5.61
C ILE A 27 -6.72 35.55 4.59
N LEU A 28 -7.37 34.41 4.40
CA LEU A 28 -8.48 34.24 3.44
C LEU A 28 -9.75 34.95 3.87
N GLN A 29 -10.01 35.09 5.17
CA GLN A 29 -11.11 35.94 5.67
C GLN A 29 -10.88 37.41 5.30
N ALA A 30 -9.65 37.91 5.42
CA ALA A 30 -9.32 39.29 5.07
C ALA A 30 -9.18 39.50 3.56
N ARG A 31 -8.67 38.50 2.84
CA ARG A 31 -8.40 38.54 1.39
C ARG A 31 -8.79 37.21 0.74
N PRO A 32 -10.07 37.02 0.40
CA PRO A 32 -10.55 35.79 -0.23
C PRO A 32 -9.85 35.49 -1.56
N GLY A 33 -9.40 36.52 -2.29
CA GLY A 33 -8.70 36.37 -3.56
C GLY A 33 -7.22 35.98 -3.48
N CYS A 34 -6.69 35.65 -2.29
CA CYS A 34 -5.27 35.30 -2.13
C CYS A 34 -5.00 33.85 -2.58
N ALA A 35 -4.65 33.67 -3.86
CA ALA A 35 -4.37 32.34 -4.44
C ALA A 35 -3.29 31.55 -3.67
N ASP A 36 -2.21 32.20 -3.23
CA ASP A 36 -1.14 31.56 -2.46
C ASP A 36 -1.62 31.02 -1.10
N ALA A 37 -2.55 31.74 -0.44
CA ALA A 37 -3.12 31.29 0.82
C ALA A 37 -4.03 30.07 0.60
N TRP A 38 -4.83 30.07 -0.46
CA TRP A 38 -5.64 28.91 -0.86
C TRP A 38 -4.78 27.70 -1.21
N TYR A 39 -3.70 27.87 -1.98
CA TYR A 39 -2.78 26.80 -2.32
C TYR A 39 -2.15 26.16 -1.07
N ASN A 40 -1.60 26.98 -0.18
CA ASN A 40 -0.95 26.49 1.02
C ASN A 40 -1.95 25.87 2.03
N LEU A 41 -3.17 26.41 2.10
CA LEU A 41 -4.26 25.79 2.86
C LEU A 41 -4.61 24.41 2.30
N GLY A 42 -4.76 24.27 0.98
CA GLY A 42 -4.99 22.97 0.32
C GLY A 42 -3.88 21.96 0.61
N TYR A 43 -2.62 22.40 0.55
CA TYR A 43 -1.46 21.58 0.92
C TYR A 43 -1.52 21.09 2.37
N LEU A 44 -1.86 21.96 3.31
CA LEU A 44 -1.99 21.61 4.72
C LEU A 44 -3.16 20.66 4.99
N LEU A 45 -4.33 20.94 4.41
CA LEU A 45 -5.53 20.10 4.55
C LEU A 45 -5.30 18.69 4.01
N ARG A 46 -4.59 18.57 2.88
CA ARG A 46 -4.15 17.26 2.36
C ARG A 46 -3.28 16.52 3.39
N ARG A 47 -2.32 17.21 4.02
CA ARG A 47 -1.44 16.61 5.03
C ARG A 47 -2.15 16.21 6.32
N THR A 48 -3.26 16.86 6.64
CA THR A 48 -4.10 16.52 7.81
C THR A 48 -5.21 15.52 7.48
N GLY A 49 -5.30 15.04 6.23
CA GLY A 49 -6.27 14.03 5.81
C GLY A 49 -7.64 14.57 5.41
N GLU A 50 -7.81 15.89 5.32
CA GLU A 50 -9.06 16.55 4.90
C GLU A 50 -9.14 16.68 3.37
N ALA A 51 -9.26 15.53 2.69
CA ALA A 51 -9.14 15.46 1.22
C ALA A 51 -10.15 16.35 0.47
N SER A 52 -11.45 16.30 0.81
CA SER A 52 -12.45 17.13 0.13
C SER A 52 -12.16 18.62 0.29
N ALA A 53 -11.87 19.07 1.52
CA ALA A 53 -11.58 20.47 1.79
C ALA A 53 -10.28 20.94 1.10
N ALA A 54 -9.30 20.03 0.93
CA ALA A 54 -8.09 20.32 0.17
C ALA A 54 -8.39 20.51 -1.33
N LEU A 55 -9.26 19.69 -1.94
CA LEU A 55 -9.69 19.89 -3.33
C LEU A 55 -10.39 21.23 -3.53
N ASP A 56 -11.27 21.61 -2.60
CA ASP A 56 -11.96 22.90 -2.62
C ASP A 56 -10.97 24.08 -2.54
N ALA A 57 -10.02 24.01 -1.60
CA ALA A 57 -8.98 25.03 -1.46
C ALA A 57 -8.11 25.14 -2.72
N TYR A 58 -7.75 24.01 -3.36
CA TYR A 58 -7.04 24.04 -4.63
C TYR A 58 -7.88 24.60 -5.78
N ALA A 59 -9.19 24.33 -5.82
CA ALA A 59 -10.08 24.93 -6.81
C ALA A 59 -10.13 26.45 -6.66
N GLN A 60 -10.20 26.95 -5.43
CA GLN A 60 -10.16 28.38 -5.13
C GLN A 60 -8.82 29.02 -5.54
N ALA A 61 -7.69 28.33 -5.32
CA ALA A 61 -6.38 28.81 -5.76
C ALA A 61 -6.33 29.00 -7.30
N LEU A 62 -6.86 28.05 -8.06
CA LEU A 62 -6.95 28.14 -9.53
C LEU A 62 -7.87 29.29 -9.96
N GLN A 63 -9.06 29.40 -9.35
CA GLN A 63 -10.04 30.46 -9.65
C GLN A 63 -9.46 31.87 -9.42
N HIS A 64 -8.56 32.02 -8.45
CA HIS A 64 -7.91 33.29 -8.12
C HIS A 64 -6.56 33.50 -8.84
N GLY A 65 -6.24 32.72 -9.87
CA GLY A 65 -5.08 32.96 -10.73
C GLY A 65 -3.75 32.60 -10.08
N ALA A 66 -3.67 31.44 -9.42
CA ALA A 66 -2.40 30.92 -8.89
C ALA A 66 -1.30 30.89 -9.96
N ALA A 67 -0.06 31.22 -9.55
CA ALA A 67 1.07 31.38 -10.45
C ALA A 67 1.57 30.05 -11.07
N LEU A 68 1.30 28.91 -10.44
CA LEU A 68 1.76 27.58 -10.85
C LEU A 68 0.57 26.59 -10.92
N PRO A 69 -0.38 26.79 -11.86
CA PRO A 69 -1.58 25.96 -11.98
C PRO A 69 -1.26 24.49 -12.20
N GLU A 70 -0.19 24.17 -12.94
CA GLU A 70 0.25 22.79 -13.18
C GLU A 70 0.61 22.04 -11.88
N GLN A 71 1.14 22.76 -10.87
CA GLN A 71 1.45 22.17 -9.56
C GLN A 71 0.18 21.92 -8.75
N ILE A 72 -0.85 22.75 -8.91
CA ILE A 72 -2.14 22.56 -8.26
C ILE A 72 -2.84 21.35 -8.83
N HIS A 73 -2.92 21.26 -10.16
CA HIS A 73 -3.49 20.11 -10.87
C HIS A 73 -2.79 18.80 -10.49
N LEU A 74 -1.45 18.79 -10.43
CA LEU A 74 -0.68 17.64 -9.92
C LEU A 74 -1.09 17.22 -8.50
N ASN A 75 -1.25 18.18 -7.59
CA ASN A 75 -1.62 17.90 -6.20
C ASN A 75 -3.07 17.40 -6.08
N ARG A 76 -3.98 17.93 -6.91
CA ARG A 76 -5.37 17.45 -7.02
C ARG A 76 -5.41 16.02 -7.55
N ALA A 77 -4.65 15.72 -8.60
CA ALA A 77 -4.51 14.37 -9.15
C ALA A 77 -4.05 13.35 -8.10
N ALA A 78 -2.98 13.67 -7.37
CA ALA A 78 -2.48 12.79 -6.30
C ALA A 78 -3.54 12.54 -5.22
N LEU A 79 -4.32 13.56 -4.85
CA LEU A 79 -5.37 13.43 -3.85
C LEU A 79 -6.57 12.59 -4.32
N LEU A 80 -7.00 12.81 -5.56
CA LEU A 80 -8.07 12.05 -6.21
C LEU A 80 -7.69 10.57 -6.34
N SER A 81 -6.46 10.29 -6.78
CA SER A 81 -5.91 8.94 -6.86
C SER A 81 -5.79 8.31 -5.47
N ASP A 82 -4.98 8.89 -4.59
CA ASP A 82 -4.44 8.17 -3.44
C ASP A 82 -5.44 8.11 -2.27
N HIS A 83 -6.34 9.09 -2.14
CA HIS A 83 -7.24 9.21 -0.98
C HIS A 83 -8.71 9.03 -1.32
N LEU A 84 -9.13 9.32 -2.56
CA LEU A 84 -10.53 9.26 -2.98
C LEU A 84 -10.82 8.14 -3.98
N HIS A 85 -9.78 7.45 -4.48
CA HIS A 85 -9.89 6.38 -5.47
C HIS A 85 -10.66 6.80 -6.74
N GLN A 86 -10.54 8.08 -7.14
CA GLN A 86 -11.16 8.68 -8.32
C GLN A 86 -10.15 8.78 -9.47
N ASP A 87 -9.71 7.63 -9.98
CA ASP A 87 -8.58 7.55 -10.92
C ASP A 87 -8.85 8.25 -12.27
N ALA A 88 -10.10 8.23 -12.76
CA ALA A 88 -10.47 8.95 -13.98
C ALA A 88 -10.32 10.47 -13.81
N ALA A 89 -10.80 11.03 -12.70
CA ALA A 89 -10.63 12.44 -12.38
C ALA A 89 -9.14 12.78 -12.13
N ALA A 90 -8.36 11.86 -11.57
CA ALA A 90 -6.93 12.05 -11.41
C ALA A 90 -6.19 12.12 -12.76
N LEU A 91 -6.58 11.32 -13.75
CA LEU A 91 -6.05 11.42 -15.13
C LEU A 91 -6.39 12.77 -15.76
N GLU A 92 -7.64 13.23 -15.63
CA GLU A 92 -8.07 14.54 -16.14
C GLU A 92 -7.23 15.69 -15.54
N GLU A 93 -6.97 15.65 -14.22
CA GLU A 93 -6.11 16.64 -13.57
C GLU A 93 -4.66 16.58 -14.06
N LEU A 94 -4.11 15.39 -14.34
CA LEU A 94 -2.76 15.27 -14.92
C LEU A 94 -2.72 15.82 -16.34
N ASP A 95 -3.76 15.59 -17.14
CA ASP A 95 -3.88 16.17 -18.47
C ASP A 95 -3.98 17.71 -18.41
N LEU A 96 -4.75 18.26 -17.47
CA LEU A 96 -4.80 19.71 -17.23
C LEU A 96 -3.43 20.28 -16.83
N ALA A 97 -2.69 19.58 -15.97
CA ALA A 97 -1.32 19.98 -15.60
C ALA A 97 -0.40 20.05 -16.84
N LEU A 98 -0.53 19.08 -17.76
CA LEU A 98 0.24 19.02 -19.00
C LEU A 98 -0.26 20.00 -20.07
N GLN A 99 -1.53 20.42 -20.03
CA GLN A 99 -2.02 21.53 -20.85
C GLN A 99 -1.43 22.87 -20.38
N CYS A 100 -1.30 23.08 -19.06
CA CYS A 100 -0.64 24.25 -18.50
C CYS A 100 0.87 24.27 -18.81
N ARG A 101 1.54 23.12 -18.68
CA ARG A 101 2.97 22.96 -19.01
C ARG A 101 3.25 21.57 -19.61
N PRO A 102 3.40 21.45 -20.95
CA PRO A 102 3.52 20.16 -21.66
C PRO A 102 4.67 19.25 -21.26
N ASP A 103 5.75 19.81 -20.72
CA ASP A 103 6.96 19.13 -20.28
C ASP A 103 7.11 19.07 -18.75
N TYR A 104 6.00 19.28 -18.01
CA TYR A 104 6.05 19.26 -16.55
C TYR A 104 6.38 17.87 -16.01
N ALA A 105 7.67 17.65 -15.73
CA ALA A 105 8.23 16.35 -15.36
C ALA A 105 7.49 15.63 -14.21
N PRO A 106 7.08 16.30 -13.11
CA PRO A 106 6.28 15.66 -12.08
C PRO A 106 4.94 15.11 -12.58
N ALA A 107 4.25 15.80 -13.48
CA ALA A 107 2.98 15.31 -14.04
C ALA A 107 3.21 14.13 -14.99
N LEU A 108 4.25 14.17 -15.84
CA LEU A 108 4.58 13.04 -16.71
C LEU A 108 4.94 11.77 -15.92
N LEU A 109 5.71 11.90 -14.83
CA LEU A 109 6.04 10.76 -13.97
C LEU A 109 4.78 10.18 -13.29
N ASN A 110 3.91 11.04 -12.73
CA ASN A 110 2.67 10.60 -12.08
C ASN A 110 1.66 10.02 -13.07
N LEU A 111 1.60 10.53 -14.30
CA LEU A 111 0.79 9.96 -15.39
C LEU A 111 1.25 8.55 -15.74
N GLY A 112 2.58 8.34 -15.86
CA GLY A 112 3.14 7.01 -16.05
C GLY A 112 2.77 6.07 -14.91
N ASN A 113 2.95 6.51 -13.66
CA ASN A 113 2.65 5.70 -12.47
C ASN A 113 1.16 5.33 -12.38
N LEU A 114 0.25 6.28 -12.64
CA LEU A 114 -1.19 6.03 -12.58
C LEU A 114 -1.63 5.09 -13.71
N HIS A 115 -1.08 5.23 -14.92
CA HIS A 115 -1.33 4.27 -16.00
C HIS A 115 -0.83 2.87 -15.65
N GLU A 116 0.31 2.73 -14.96
CA GLU A 116 0.78 1.44 -14.45
C GLU A 116 -0.22 0.82 -13.46
N GLU A 117 -0.71 1.59 -12.49
CA GLU A 117 -1.74 1.13 -11.53
C GLU A 117 -3.04 0.70 -12.22
N LEU A 118 -3.41 1.39 -13.30
CA LEU A 118 -4.58 1.08 -14.14
C LEU A 118 -4.34 -0.06 -15.14
N GLY A 119 -3.11 -0.56 -15.27
CA GLY A 119 -2.76 -1.61 -16.24
C GLY A 119 -2.60 -1.12 -17.69
N ALA A 120 -2.62 0.19 -17.91
CA ALA A 120 -2.47 0.86 -19.19
C ALA A 120 -0.98 0.94 -19.60
N ARG A 121 -0.38 -0.21 -19.90
CA ARG A 121 1.08 -0.35 -20.11
C ARG A 121 1.62 0.58 -21.19
N ASP A 122 0.97 0.65 -22.34
CA ASP A 122 1.46 1.44 -23.48
C ASP A 122 1.41 2.94 -23.16
N GLN A 123 0.36 3.40 -22.48
CA GLN A 123 0.24 4.78 -22.02
C GLN A 123 1.29 5.11 -20.95
N ALA A 124 1.57 4.18 -20.03
CA ALA A 124 2.62 4.36 -19.04
C ALA A 124 4.00 4.52 -19.70
N VAL A 125 4.33 3.62 -20.63
CA VAL A 125 5.57 3.69 -21.42
C VAL A 125 5.67 5.00 -22.20
N ALA A 126 4.58 5.45 -22.81
CA ALA A 126 4.54 6.72 -23.54
C ALA A 126 4.81 7.92 -22.62
N ALA A 127 4.20 7.97 -21.44
CA ALA A 127 4.42 9.05 -20.47
C ALA A 127 5.88 9.10 -19.98
N TYR A 128 6.48 7.95 -19.64
CA TYR A 128 7.88 7.91 -19.22
C TYR A 128 8.84 8.28 -20.36
N ARG A 129 8.59 7.81 -21.59
CA ARG A 129 9.41 8.20 -22.75
C ARG A 129 9.32 9.69 -23.05
N ARG A 130 8.15 10.31 -22.88
CA ARG A 130 8.00 11.77 -22.98
C ARG A 130 8.84 12.51 -21.94
N LEU A 131 8.88 12.02 -20.70
CA LEU A 131 9.73 12.58 -19.64
C LEU A 131 11.23 12.42 -19.97
N LEU A 132 11.65 11.26 -20.49
CA LEU A 132 13.04 11.06 -20.88
C LEU A 132 13.47 11.90 -22.09
N ALA A 133 12.53 12.25 -22.97
CA ALA A 133 12.77 13.13 -24.12
C ALA A 133 12.79 14.62 -23.76
N SER A 134 12.42 15.01 -22.53
CA SER A 134 12.47 16.42 -22.12
C SER A 134 13.93 16.90 -22.01
N PRO A 135 14.21 18.19 -22.31
CA PRO A 135 15.57 18.72 -22.26
C PRO A 135 16.24 18.45 -20.90
N PRO A 136 17.58 18.31 -20.87
CA PRO A 136 18.31 18.18 -19.62
C PRO A 136 17.95 19.34 -18.68
N GLY A 137 17.22 19.01 -17.62
CA GLY A 137 16.68 19.99 -16.69
C GLY A 137 17.59 20.23 -15.49
N ASP A 138 17.04 20.87 -14.47
CA ASP A 138 17.66 20.98 -13.16
C ASP A 138 17.87 19.59 -12.50
N ALA A 139 18.59 19.56 -11.37
CA ALA A 139 18.85 18.32 -10.64
C ALA A 139 17.56 17.56 -10.29
N ARG A 140 16.47 18.28 -10.00
CA ARG A 140 15.17 17.68 -9.69
C ARG A 140 14.58 16.95 -10.89
N THR A 141 14.61 17.58 -12.07
CA THR A 141 14.15 16.96 -13.31
C THR A 141 14.99 15.74 -13.66
N ARG A 142 16.32 15.80 -13.50
CA ARG A 142 17.19 14.63 -13.71
C ARG A 142 16.85 13.47 -12.78
N THR A 143 16.54 13.74 -11.50
CA THR A 143 16.05 12.70 -10.56
C THR A 143 14.76 12.03 -11.07
N LEU A 144 13.79 12.81 -11.53
CA LEU A 144 12.52 12.28 -12.07
C LEU A 144 12.75 11.47 -13.35
N GLN A 145 13.67 11.89 -14.22
CA GLN A 145 14.06 11.12 -15.40
C GLN A 145 14.70 9.78 -15.03
N LEU A 146 15.61 9.75 -14.04
CA LEU A 146 16.19 8.50 -13.56
C LEU A 146 15.14 7.56 -12.96
N GLN A 147 14.16 8.10 -12.23
CA GLN A 147 13.00 7.32 -11.76
C GLN A 147 12.19 6.77 -12.93
N ALA A 148 11.93 7.56 -13.97
CA ALA A 148 11.23 7.11 -15.18
C ALA A 148 12.01 6.01 -15.92
N SER A 149 13.35 6.11 -16.02
CA SER A 149 14.21 5.06 -16.59
C SER A 149 14.10 3.75 -15.79
N ALA A 150 14.10 3.83 -14.45
CA ALA A 150 13.89 2.66 -13.58
C ALA A 150 12.51 2.02 -13.79
N ARG A 151 11.44 2.83 -13.92
CA ARG A 151 10.09 2.32 -14.24
C ARG A 151 10.01 1.70 -15.63
N LEU A 152 10.63 2.32 -16.64
CA LEU A 152 10.69 1.77 -17.98
C LEU A 152 11.43 0.44 -18.03
N LEU A 153 12.53 0.27 -17.29
CA LEU A 153 13.22 -1.01 -17.21
C LEU A 153 12.35 -2.12 -16.62
N HIS A 154 11.40 -1.79 -15.73
CA HIS A 154 10.39 -2.73 -15.27
C HIS A 154 9.38 -3.10 -16.37
N LEU A 155 8.87 -2.11 -17.09
CA LEU A 155 7.87 -2.27 -18.15
C LEU A 155 8.42 -2.85 -19.44
N ASP A 156 9.70 -2.68 -19.71
CA ASP A 156 10.40 -3.11 -20.92
C ASP A 156 11.73 -3.77 -20.49
N PRO A 157 11.65 -4.99 -19.92
CA PRO A 157 12.83 -5.68 -19.41
C PRO A 157 13.93 -5.83 -20.45
N PRO A 158 15.20 -5.79 -20.03
CA PRO A 158 16.29 -6.18 -20.90
C PRO A 158 16.19 -7.67 -21.23
N THR A 159 16.59 -8.04 -22.46
CA THR A 159 16.69 -9.44 -22.91
C THR A 159 18.11 -9.98 -22.83
N GLN A 160 19.09 -9.12 -22.55
CA GLN A 160 20.52 -9.46 -22.46
C GLN A 160 21.21 -8.65 -21.36
N ALA A 161 22.30 -9.19 -20.81
CA ALA A 161 23.05 -8.55 -19.72
C ALA A 161 23.75 -7.26 -20.14
N GLN A 162 24.04 -7.08 -21.44
CA GLN A 162 24.74 -5.91 -21.98
C GLN A 162 23.81 -4.75 -22.34
N ASP A 163 22.57 -4.72 -21.83
CA ASP A 163 21.66 -3.62 -22.07
C ASP A 163 22.24 -2.32 -21.48
N PRO A 164 22.47 -1.27 -22.31
CA PRO A 164 23.10 -0.04 -21.84
C PRO A 164 22.31 0.67 -20.74
N ARG A 165 20.99 0.43 -20.65
CA ARG A 165 20.14 0.98 -19.59
C ARG A 165 20.50 0.43 -18.22
N LEU A 166 20.97 -0.82 -18.13
CA LEU A 166 21.44 -1.39 -16.85
C LEU A 166 22.65 -0.63 -16.35
N LEU A 167 23.65 -0.47 -17.22
CA LEU A 167 24.88 0.24 -16.90
C LEU A 167 24.62 1.71 -16.53
N GLU A 168 23.71 2.38 -17.26
CA GLU A 168 23.33 3.77 -16.92
C GLU A 168 22.75 3.86 -15.51
N LEU A 169 21.82 2.97 -15.14
CA LEU A 169 21.20 2.99 -13.82
C LEU A 169 22.18 2.62 -12.69
N GLU A 170 23.08 1.67 -12.93
CA GLU A 170 24.15 1.31 -11.99
C GLU A 170 25.07 2.51 -11.72
N GLN A 171 25.60 3.13 -12.78
CA GLN A 171 26.46 4.32 -12.66
C GLN A 171 25.74 5.50 -12.01
N ALA A 172 24.48 5.73 -12.38
CA ALA A 172 23.66 6.77 -11.78
C ALA A 172 23.42 6.52 -10.29
N SER A 173 23.31 5.26 -9.86
CA SER A 173 23.12 4.90 -8.44
C SER A 173 24.35 5.23 -7.59
N GLU A 174 25.55 5.09 -8.13
CA GLU A 174 26.80 5.45 -7.44
C GLU A 174 26.90 6.97 -7.22
N VAL A 175 26.59 7.76 -8.26
CA VAL A 175 26.56 9.23 -8.17
C VAL A 175 25.42 9.69 -7.26
N ALA A 176 24.28 9.03 -7.34
CA ALA A 176 23.12 9.26 -6.48
C ALA A 176 23.34 8.81 -5.04
N GLY A 177 24.51 8.28 -4.64
CA GLY A 177 24.80 7.95 -3.24
C GLY A 177 24.59 9.11 -2.24
N ARG A 178 24.52 10.36 -2.74
CA ARG A 178 24.12 11.57 -1.96
C ARG A 178 22.60 11.68 -1.71
N ASP A 179 21.79 10.99 -2.49
CA ASP A 179 20.34 10.77 -2.31
C ASP A 179 20.06 9.25 -2.21
N PRO A 180 20.13 8.67 -1.00
CA PRO A 180 19.97 7.24 -0.80
C PRO A 180 18.61 6.69 -1.28
N ALA A 181 17.56 7.51 -1.31
CA ALA A 181 16.25 7.07 -1.78
C ALA A 181 16.24 6.87 -3.31
N LEU A 182 16.89 7.77 -4.05
CA LEU A 182 17.08 7.60 -5.49
C LEU A 182 17.97 6.39 -5.77
N ALA A 183 19.13 6.28 -5.13
CA ALA A 183 20.04 5.14 -5.32
C ALA A 183 19.34 3.80 -5.08
N ALA A 184 18.54 3.68 -4.01
CA ALA A 184 17.74 2.50 -3.74
C ALA A 184 16.72 2.18 -4.86
N THR A 185 16.05 3.21 -5.39
CA THR A 185 15.10 3.05 -6.51
C THR A 185 15.77 2.46 -7.74
N LEU A 186 16.93 3.01 -8.13
CA LEU A 186 17.66 2.56 -9.33
C LEU A 186 18.18 1.13 -9.15
N LEU A 187 18.77 0.84 -7.99
CA LEU A 187 19.33 -0.49 -7.69
C LEU A 187 18.25 -1.57 -7.57
N HIS A 188 17.04 -1.26 -7.06
CA HIS A 188 15.93 -2.21 -7.11
C HIS A 188 15.51 -2.52 -8.56
N ALA A 189 15.50 -1.52 -9.45
CA ALA A 189 15.18 -1.75 -10.85
C ALA A 189 16.22 -2.63 -11.56
N VAL A 190 17.51 -2.39 -11.28
CA VAL A 190 18.61 -3.23 -11.74
C VAL A 190 18.48 -4.66 -11.18
N ALA A 191 18.18 -4.81 -9.89
CA ALA A 191 17.98 -6.12 -9.26
C ALA A 191 16.85 -6.93 -9.93
N HIS A 192 15.71 -6.29 -10.19
CA HIS A 192 14.59 -6.93 -10.90
C HIS A 192 14.94 -7.29 -12.35
N ALA A 193 15.75 -6.49 -13.02
CA ALA A 193 16.20 -6.79 -14.36
C ALA A 193 17.17 -7.98 -14.40
N TYR A 194 18.15 -8.04 -13.48
CA TYR A 194 19.03 -9.21 -13.34
C TYR A 194 18.26 -10.48 -12.97
N ASP A 195 17.28 -10.38 -12.08
CA ASP A 195 16.40 -11.51 -11.72
C ASP A 195 15.67 -12.07 -12.96
N ARG A 196 15.15 -11.20 -13.83
CA ARG A 196 14.49 -11.62 -15.09
C ARG A 196 15.45 -12.22 -16.12
N LEU A 197 16.72 -11.83 -16.08
CA LEU A 197 17.78 -12.44 -16.89
C LEU A 197 18.30 -13.76 -16.32
N GLY A 198 17.81 -14.20 -15.15
CA GLY A 198 18.32 -15.40 -14.45
C GLY A 198 19.69 -15.19 -13.79
N LEU A 199 20.15 -13.93 -13.69
CA LEU A 199 21.44 -13.55 -13.10
C LEU A 199 21.30 -13.38 -11.58
N HIS A 200 20.90 -14.46 -10.90
CA HIS A 200 20.43 -14.42 -9.50
C HIS A 200 21.45 -13.85 -8.50
N SER A 201 22.75 -14.11 -8.69
CA SER A 201 23.76 -13.53 -7.80
C SER A 201 23.81 -12.00 -7.93
N GLN A 202 23.88 -11.49 -9.16
CA GLN A 202 23.89 -10.05 -9.43
C GLN A 202 22.59 -9.37 -8.98
N ALA A 203 21.45 -10.05 -9.18
CA ALA A 203 20.16 -9.60 -8.70
C ALA A 203 20.15 -9.43 -7.18
N PHE A 204 20.68 -10.42 -6.45
CA PHE A 204 20.74 -10.38 -4.99
C PHE A 204 21.71 -9.31 -4.49
N ASP A 205 22.86 -9.13 -5.14
CA ASP A 205 23.84 -8.11 -4.78
C ASP A 205 23.29 -6.70 -4.98
N ALA A 206 22.62 -6.45 -6.12
CA ALA A 206 21.93 -5.21 -6.41
C ALA A 206 20.80 -4.93 -5.40
N ALA A 207 19.96 -5.92 -5.07
CA ALA A 207 18.90 -5.78 -4.07
C ALA A 207 19.47 -5.50 -2.67
N SER A 208 20.58 -6.16 -2.32
CA SER A 208 21.29 -5.92 -1.06
C SER A 208 21.81 -4.49 -0.98
N ALA A 209 22.39 -3.96 -2.07
CA ALA A 209 22.81 -2.57 -2.15
C ALA A 209 21.62 -1.60 -2.06
N ALA A 210 20.54 -1.90 -2.78
CA ALA A 210 19.31 -1.12 -2.73
C ALA A 210 18.74 -1.01 -1.31
N ASN A 211 18.66 -2.14 -0.60
CA ASN A 211 18.18 -2.19 0.78
C ASN A 211 19.09 -1.41 1.74
N ARG A 212 20.42 -1.47 1.58
CA ARG A 212 21.35 -0.65 2.37
C ARG A 212 21.10 0.85 2.16
N HIS A 213 20.95 1.30 0.93
CA HIS A 213 20.66 2.70 0.62
C HIS A 213 19.28 3.12 1.14
N GLY A 214 18.24 2.32 0.92
CA GLY A 214 16.89 2.63 1.36
C GLY A 214 16.79 2.77 2.88
N HIS A 215 17.47 1.89 3.62
CA HIS A 215 17.45 1.88 5.07
C HIS A 215 18.48 2.82 5.74
N ALA A 216 19.34 3.51 4.97
CA ALA A 216 20.43 4.33 5.51
C ALA A 216 19.98 5.42 6.52
N HIS A 217 18.80 6.01 6.30
CA HIS A 217 18.21 7.03 7.19
C HIS A 217 16.96 6.53 7.94
N ALA A 218 16.62 5.25 7.81
CA ALA A 218 15.48 4.67 8.51
C ALA A 218 15.83 4.37 9.97
N ARG A 219 14.82 4.37 10.83
CA ARG A 219 15.00 3.78 12.17
C ARG A 219 15.26 2.29 11.99
N HIS A 220 16.31 1.80 12.63
CA HIS A 220 16.61 0.37 12.63
C HIS A 220 15.42 -0.43 13.17
N TYR A 221 15.15 -1.57 12.55
CA TYR A 221 14.18 -2.52 13.06
C TYR A 221 14.60 -2.99 14.45
N ASP A 222 13.62 -3.02 15.36
CA ASP A 222 13.82 -3.50 16.72
C ASP A 222 13.00 -4.81 16.91
N PRO A 223 13.68 -5.97 16.93
CA PRO A 223 13.01 -7.25 17.12
C PRO A 223 12.36 -7.36 18.50
N ILE A 224 12.98 -6.83 19.55
CA ILE A 224 12.48 -6.88 20.93
C ILE A 224 11.18 -6.07 21.02
N ARG A 225 11.18 -4.84 20.50
CA ARG A 225 9.99 -3.98 20.49
C ARG A 225 8.85 -4.60 19.69
N THR A 226 9.15 -5.21 18.55
CA THR A 226 8.13 -5.89 17.72
C THR A 226 7.52 -7.06 18.48
N GLN A 227 8.35 -7.87 19.12
CA GLN A 227 7.91 -9.02 19.90
C GLN A 227 7.03 -8.59 21.08
N GLN A 228 7.47 -7.60 21.85
CA GLN A 228 6.69 -7.02 22.95
C GLN A 228 5.34 -6.46 22.49
N HIS A 229 5.30 -5.81 21.33
CA HIS A 229 4.05 -5.30 20.76
C HIS A 229 3.08 -6.42 20.40
N PHE A 230 3.53 -7.45 19.68
CA PHE A 230 2.68 -8.59 19.31
C PHE A 230 2.25 -9.41 20.52
N ASP A 231 3.11 -9.56 21.53
CA ASP A 231 2.76 -10.22 22.79
C ASP A 231 1.74 -9.41 23.59
N SER A 232 1.86 -8.08 23.60
CA SER A 232 0.85 -7.22 24.20
C SER A 232 -0.49 -7.34 23.48
N ILE A 233 -0.52 -7.51 22.15
CA ILE A 233 -1.75 -7.73 21.39
C ILE A 233 -2.38 -9.06 21.83
N ALA A 234 -1.63 -10.16 21.77
CA ALA A 234 -2.13 -11.47 22.16
C ALA A 234 -2.63 -11.48 23.61
N ALA A 235 -1.90 -10.83 24.54
CA ALA A 235 -2.28 -10.75 25.94
C ALA A 235 -3.58 -9.95 26.17
N VAL A 236 -3.73 -8.78 25.51
CA VAL A 236 -4.94 -7.95 25.65
C VAL A 236 -6.19 -8.67 25.15
N PHE A 237 -6.07 -9.46 24.09
CA PHE A 237 -7.20 -10.15 23.45
C PHE A 237 -7.31 -11.64 23.82
N ALA A 238 -6.55 -12.13 24.80
CA ALA A 238 -6.50 -13.55 25.16
C ALA A 238 -7.87 -14.17 25.49
N ASN A 239 -8.77 -13.38 26.11
CA ASN A 239 -10.12 -13.82 26.49
C ASN A 239 -11.22 -13.21 25.60
N ALA A 240 -10.87 -12.68 24.42
CA ALA A 240 -11.82 -12.00 23.54
C ALA A 240 -12.92 -12.92 22.97
N ARG A 241 -12.82 -14.23 23.19
CA ARG A 241 -13.82 -15.23 22.79
C ARG A 241 -15.13 -15.12 23.59
N ASP A 242 -15.07 -14.59 24.82
CA ASP A 242 -16.21 -14.58 25.75
C ASP A 242 -17.18 -13.40 25.53
N ALA A 243 -16.83 -12.43 24.70
CA ALA A 243 -17.70 -11.31 24.30
C ALA A 243 -18.67 -11.74 23.17
N GLN A 244 -19.47 -12.78 23.40
CA GLN A 244 -20.39 -13.34 22.41
C GLN A 244 -21.71 -12.58 22.24
N GLN A 245 -22.00 -11.56 23.04
CA GLN A 245 -23.19 -10.75 22.78
C GLN A 245 -22.87 -9.76 21.66
N PRO A 246 -23.51 -9.90 20.46
CA PRO A 246 -23.37 -8.90 19.43
C PRO A 246 -23.79 -7.55 20.03
N PRO A 247 -23.03 -6.45 19.81
CA PRO A 247 -23.54 -5.14 20.13
C PRO A 247 -24.90 -4.99 19.42
N PRO A 248 -25.92 -4.42 20.09
CA PRO A 248 -27.24 -4.29 19.49
C PRO A 248 -27.09 -3.57 18.15
N THR A 249 -27.36 -4.29 17.05
CA THR A 249 -27.48 -3.69 15.73
C THR A 249 -28.64 -2.73 15.80
N ALA A 250 -28.41 -1.45 15.50
CA ALA A 250 -29.51 -0.53 15.25
C ALA A 250 -30.42 -1.17 14.19
N ALA A 251 -31.65 -1.51 14.59
CA ALA A 251 -32.58 -2.21 13.72
C ALA A 251 -32.81 -1.37 12.46
N GLY A 252 -32.49 -1.93 11.28
CA GLY A 252 -32.80 -1.33 9.98
C GLY A 252 -31.62 -0.96 9.07
N GLU A 253 -30.37 -1.03 9.53
CA GLU A 253 -29.21 -0.78 8.65
C GLU A 253 -28.81 -2.04 7.85
N ASN A 254 -29.39 -2.21 6.66
CA ASN A 254 -28.92 -3.18 5.64
C ASN A 254 -27.52 -2.76 5.16
N THR A 255 -26.48 -3.07 5.94
CA THR A 255 -25.09 -2.76 5.60
C THR A 255 -24.38 -4.02 5.12
N VAL A 256 -23.68 -3.90 3.99
CA VAL A 256 -22.86 -4.99 3.42
C VAL A 256 -21.69 -5.25 4.39
N PRO A 257 -21.51 -6.47 4.92
CA PRO A 257 -20.44 -6.76 5.86
C PRO A 257 -19.07 -6.73 5.17
N ALA A 258 -18.05 -6.32 5.90
CA ALA A 258 -16.68 -6.38 5.43
C ALA A 258 -16.12 -7.82 5.51
N LEU A 259 -15.43 -8.25 4.45
CA LEU A 259 -14.58 -9.43 4.42
C LEU A 259 -13.12 -8.99 4.60
N PHE A 260 -12.54 -9.27 5.77
CA PHE A 260 -11.18 -8.84 6.05
C PHE A 260 -10.17 -9.81 5.45
N ILE A 261 -9.26 -9.31 4.61
CA ILE A 261 -8.19 -10.11 4.02
C ILE A 261 -6.86 -9.59 4.57
N CYS A 262 -6.12 -10.43 5.28
CA CYS A 262 -4.87 -10.06 5.91
C CYS A 262 -3.78 -11.12 5.69
N GLY A 263 -2.57 -10.81 6.12
CA GLY A 263 -1.45 -11.73 6.07
C GLY A 263 -0.12 -11.02 6.04
N MET A 264 0.96 -11.74 5.71
CA MET A 264 2.24 -11.07 5.46
C MET A 264 2.19 -10.23 4.20
N PHE A 265 2.92 -9.12 4.18
CA PHE A 265 3.12 -8.41 2.91
C PHE A 265 3.82 -9.36 1.92
N ARG A 266 3.39 -9.37 0.65
CA ARG A 266 3.84 -10.32 -0.40
C ARG A 266 3.38 -11.79 -0.26
N SER A 267 2.30 -12.06 0.48
CA SER A 267 1.69 -13.40 0.63
C SER A 267 0.57 -13.72 -0.38
N GLY A 268 0.30 -12.86 -1.37
CA GLY A 268 -0.75 -13.10 -2.38
C GLY A 268 -2.13 -12.51 -2.06
N SER A 269 -2.28 -11.69 -1.02
CA SER A 269 -3.56 -11.04 -0.66
C SER A 269 -4.20 -10.21 -1.77
N THR A 270 -3.39 -9.52 -2.59
CA THR A 270 -3.91 -8.74 -3.73
C THR A 270 -4.44 -9.63 -4.84
N LEU A 271 -3.72 -10.72 -5.15
CA LEU A 271 -4.15 -11.70 -6.15
C LEU A 271 -5.48 -12.33 -5.73
N LEU A 272 -5.58 -12.72 -4.45
CA LEU A 272 -6.80 -13.27 -3.90
C LEU A 272 -7.97 -12.28 -3.99
N GLU A 273 -7.76 -11.02 -3.63
CA GLU A 273 -8.81 -10.00 -3.73
C GLU A 273 -9.28 -9.81 -5.18
N GLN A 274 -8.37 -9.84 -6.16
CA GLN A 274 -8.74 -9.79 -7.58
C GLN A 274 -9.53 -11.03 -8.02
N ALA A 275 -9.22 -12.21 -7.49
CA ALA A 275 -10.04 -13.40 -7.75
C ALA A 275 -11.44 -13.27 -7.14
N LEU A 276 -11.55 -12.78 -5.91
CA LEU A 276 -12.83 -12.57 -5.25
C LEU A 276 -13.64 -11.43 -5.89
N SER A 277 -13.01 -10.38 -6.43
CA SER A 277 -13.71 -9.25 -7.06
C SER A 277 -14.46 -9.63 -8.35
N ARG A 278 -14.13 -10.78 -8.92
CA ARG A 278 -14.87 -11.37 -10.05
C ARG A 278 -16.17 -12.06 -9.61
N HIS A 279 -16.36 -12.29 -8.31
CA HIS A 279 -17.60 -12.85 -7.79
C HIS A 279 -18.71 -11.78 -7.74
N PRO A 280 -19.91 -12.00 -8.30
CA PRO A 280 -20.95 -10.97 -8.40
C PRO A 280 -21.46 -10.43 -7.05
N CYS A 281 -21.30 -11.21 -5.99
CA CYS A 281 -21.65 -10.81 -4.62
C CYS A 281 -20.51 -10.19 -3.80
N ILE A 282 -19.33 -9.93 -4.39
CA ILE A 282 -18.17 -9.36 -3.67
C ILE A 282 -17.68 -8.10 -4.39
N ALA A 283 -17.59 -6.99 -3.66
CA ALA A 283 -16.92 -5.79 -4.14
C ALA A 283 -15.50 -5.72 -3.55
N ALA A 284 -14.51 -5.34 -4.38
CA ALA A 284 -13.17 -5.08 -3.90
C ALA A 284 -13.10 -3.69 -3.23
N GLY A 285 -12.80 -3.62 -1.94
CA GLY A 285 -12.55 -2.37 -1.24
C GLY A 285 -11.07 -1.95 -1.19
N GLY A 286 -10.14 -2.87 -1.46
CA GLY A 286 -8.71 -2.58 -1.44
C GLY A 286 -8.14 -2.37 -0.03
N GLU A 287 -7.06 -1.58 0.07
CA GLU A 287 -6.40 -1.25 1.34
C GLU A 287 -7.07 -0.08 2.05
N LEU A 288 -8.21 -0.35 2.70
CA LEU A 288 -8.94 0.64 3.48
C LEU A 288 -8.13 1.11 4.70
N ASP A 289 -8.11 2.41 4.95
CA ASP A 289 -7.42 3.01 6.10
C ASP A 289 -8.37 3.28 7.29
N ALA A 290 -9.63 2.88 7.20
CA ALA A 290 -10.66 3.09 8.21
C ALA A 290 -10.24 2.59 9.61
N LEU A 291 -9.84 1.32 9.73
CA LEU A 291 -9.41 0.73 10.99
C LEU A 291 -8.13 1.41 11.53
N PRO A 292 -7.06 1.60 10.74
CA PRO A 292 -5.88 2.37 11.16
C PRO A 292 -6.22 3.77 11.67
N ARG A 293 -7.11 4.49 10.98
CA ARG A 293 -7.56 5.83 11.40
C ARG A 293 -8.26 5.78 12.74
N LEU A 294 -9.20 4.86 12.93
CA LEU A 294 -9.90 4.67 14.22
C LEU A 294 -8.92 4.35 15.35
N VAL A 295 -7.95 3.46 15.09
CA VAL A 295 -6.93 3.10 16.09
C VAL A 295 -6.08 4.31 16.45
N ALA A 296 -5.59 5.06 15.46
CA ALA A 296 -4.75 6.23 15.68
C ALA A 296 -5.48 7.36 16.42
N GLN A 297 -6.76 7.58 16.14
CA GLN A 297 -7.55 8.68 16.68
C GLN A 297 -8.16 8.37 18.06
N SER A 298 -8.56 7.12 18.29
CA SER A 298 -9.41 6.79 19.45
C SER A 298 -8.83 5.69 20.35
N LEU A 299 -7.83 4.92 19.89
CA LEU A 299 -7.30 3.76 20.61
C LEU A 299 -5.78 3.81 20.79
N SER A 300 -5.19 4.99 20.83
CA SER A 300 -3.77 5.19 21.12
C SER A 300 -3.54 5.39 22.64
N PRO A 301 -2.61 4.66 23.30
CA PRO A 301 -1.74 3.62 22.74
C PRO A 301 -2.47 2.27 22.55
N PHE A 302 -2.34 1.70 21.35
CA PHE A 302 -2.85 0.36 21.03
C PHE A 302 -1.82 -0.72 21.43
N PRO A 303 -2.22 -1.90 21.93
CA PRO A 303 -3.59 -2.38 22.16
C PRO A 303 -4.17 -2.01 23.54
N LYS A 304 -3.40 -1.39 24.44
CA LYS A 304 -3.83 -1.17 25.84
C LYS A 304 -5.16 -0.42 25.97
N ALA A 305 -5.40 0.58 25.11
CA ALA A 305 -6.64 1.35 25.10
C ALA A 305 -7.91 0.51 24.82
N THR A 306 -7.78 -0.72 24.30
CA THR A 306 -8.94 -1.58 24.00
C THR A 306 -9.48 -2.36 25.21
N GLN A 307 -8.73 -2.46 26.31
CA GLN A 307 -9.11 -3.26 27.48
C GLN A 307 -10.34 -2.71 28.23
N GLN A 308 -10.69 -1.43 28.03
CA GLN A 308 -11.73 -0.72 28.77
C GLN A 308 -12.85 -0.18 27.87
N LEU A 309 -13.01 -0.75 26.67
CA LEU A 309 -14.04 -0.28 25.74
C LEU A 309 -15.42 -0.72 26.22
N SER A 310 -16.29 0.26 26.43
CA SER A 310 -17.71 0.02 26.69
C SER A 310 -18.42 -0.50 25.43
N PRO A 311 -19.53 -1.24 25.56
CA PRO A 311 -20.36 -1.63 24.41
C PRO A 311 -20.81 -0.43 23.55
N HIS A 312 -21.07 0.72 24.19
CA HIS A 312 -21.42 1.95 23.49
C HIS A 312 -20.26 2.45 22.62
N THR A 313 -19.04 2.48 23.15
CA THR A 313 -17.84 2.90 22.39
C THR A 313 -17.57 1.95 21.22
N LEU A 314 -17.72 0.64 21.43
CA LEU A 314 -17.59 -0.35 20.35
C LEU A 314 -18.63 -0.11 19.25
N ALA A 315 -19.89 0.16 19.62
CA ALA A 315 -20.94 0.48 18.65
C ALA A 315 -20.63 1.75 17.84
N GLN A 316 -20.09 2.80 18.49
CA GLN A 316 -19.68 4.04 17.82
C GLN A 316 -18.52 3.80 16.83
N LEU A 317 -17.49 3.07 17.25
CA LEU A 317 -16.35 2.73 16.38
C LEU A 317 -16.80 1.87 15.19
N ALA A 318 -17.70 0.90 15.42
CA ALA A 318 -18.26 0.06 14.37
C ALA A 318 -19.10 0.88 13.37
N ALA A 319 -19.89 1.83 13.85
CA ALA A 319 -20.66 2.75 13.00
C ALA A 319 -19.75 3.66 12.17
N ALA A 320 -18.69 4.21 12.77
CA ALA A 320 -17.71 5.03 12.06
C ALA A 320 -16.98 4.24 10.96
N TYR A 321 -16.62 2.99 11.22
CA TYR A 321 -16.08 2.09 10.19
C TYR A 321 -17.10 1.86 9.06
N ARG A 322 -18.35 1.49 9.39
CA ARG A 322 -19.41 1.25 8.37
C ARG A 322 -19.67 2.48 7.51
N GLN A 323 -19.71 3.67 8.09
CA GLN A 323 -19.89 4.93 7.35
C GLN A 323 -18.75 5.15 6.35
N HIS A 324 -17.51 4.83 6.74
CA HIS A 324 -16.36 4.93 5.86
C HIS A 324 -16.44 3.92 4.70
N VAL A 325 -16.78 2.67 5.00
CA VAL A 325 -16.92 1.60 4.00
C VAL A 325 -18.08 1.88 3.05
N ALA A 326 -19.21 2.42 3.54
CA ALA A 326 -20.39 2.68 2.72
C ALA A 326 -20.12 3.63 1.55
N ALA A 327 -19.17 4.57 1.69
CA ALA A 327 -18.74 5.44 0.60
C ALA A 327 -18.02 4.69 -0.54
N ALA A 328 -17.45 3.52 -0.24
CA ALA A 328 -16.78 2.64 -1.20
C ALA A 328 -17.69 1.57 -1.81
N VAL A 329 -18.94 1.42 -1.32
CA VAL A 329 -19.88 0.38 -1.79
C VAL A 329 -20.60 0.87 -3.05
N PRO A 330 -20.53 0.12 -4.18
CA PRO A 330 -21.30 0.43 -5.37
C PRO A 330 -22.82 0.39 -5.13
N GLN A 331 -23.56 1.42 -5.55
CA GLN A 331 -24.99 1.61 -5.26
C GLN A 331 -25.95 0.57 -5.87
N HIS A 332 -25.49 -0.29 -6.79
CA HIS A 332 -26.34 -1.17 -7.61
C HIS A 332 -26.08 -2.68 -7.43
N ALA A 333 -25.22 -3.09 -6.51
CA ALA A 333 -24.80 -4.48 -6.41
C ALA A 333 -25.51 -5.24 -5.26
N GLN A 334 -25.98 -6.46 -5.54
CA GLN A 334 -26.49 -7.40 -4.51
C GLN A 334 -25.30 -8.01 -3.74
N LEU A 335 -24.58 -7.17 -3.01
CA LEU A 335 -23.33 -7.55 -2.35
C LEU A 335 -23.60 -8.31 -1.06
N ARG A 336 -22.86 -9.41 -0.91
CA ARG A 336 -22.73 -10.17 0.33
C ARG A 336 -21.51 -9.72 1.12
N TYR A 337 -20.46 -9.26 0.44
CA TYR A 337 -19.24 -8.74 1.05
C TYR A 337 -18.68 -7.54 0.30
N ILE A 338 -17.98 -6.69 1.04
CA ILE A 338 -16.96 -5.77 0.53
C ILE A 338 -15.63 -6.14 1.18
N THR A 339 -14.55 -6.28 0.40
CA THR A 339 -13.26 -6.64 0.98
C THR A 339 -12.61 -5.45 1.70
N ASP A 340 -12.02 -5.72 2.86
CA ASP A 340 -11.02 -4.86 3.49
C ASP A 340 -9.71 -5.64 3.46
N LYS A 341 -8.97 -5.50 2.35
CA LYS A 341 -7.72 -6.21 2.12
C LYS A 341 -6.58 -5.33 2.55
N ARG A 342 -6.05 -5.59 3.73
CA ARG A 342 -4.86 -4.90 4.24
C ARG A 342 -3.99 -5.89 5.00
N PRO A 343 -2.76 -6.19 4.52
CA PRO A 343 -1.92 -7.24 5.10
C PRO A 343 -1.77 -7.10 6.61
N ASP A 344 -1.49 -5.89 7.10
CA ASP A 344 -1.29 -5.61 8.52
C ASP A 344 -2.55 -5.64 9.41
N ASN A 345 -3.75 -5.89 8.86
CA ASN A 345 -4.97 -6.13 9.65
C ASN A 345 -4.84 -7.35 10.58
N PHE A 346 -3.84 -8.24 10.38
CA PHE A 346 -3.56 -9.32 11.33
C PHE A 346 -3.31 -8.81 12.75
N GLN A 347 -2.80 -7.59 12.92
CA GLN A 347 -2.59 -6.98 14.24
C GLN A 347 -3.90 -6.52 14.90
N LEU A 348 -4.97 -6.37 14.11
CA LEU A 348 -6.24 -5.81 14.52
C LEU A 348 -7.36 -6.86 14.62
N ILE A 349 -7.07 -8.16 14.40
CA ILE A 349 -8.08 -9.23 14.42
C ILE A 349 -8.90 -9.21 15.72
N GLY A 350 -8.27 -9.07 16.88
CA GLY A 350 -8.98 -8.96 18.16
C GLY A 350 -9.98 -7.80 18.20
N LEU A 351 -9.59 -6.61 17.70
CA LEU A 351 -10.49 -5.46 17.60
C LEU A 351 -11.59 -5.68 16.55
N ILE A 352 -11.26 -6.23 15.39
CA ILE A 352 -12.23 -6.58 14.34
C ILE A 352 -13.31 -7.49 14.89
N LYS A 353 -12.95 -8.52 15.67
CA LYS A 353 -13.91 -9.44 16.28
C LYS A 353 -14.74 -8.81 17.39
N GLN A 354 -14.22 -7.80 18.11
CA GLN A 354 -15.02 -7.01 19.07
C GLN A 354 -16.03 -6.09 18.37
N LEU A 355 -15.62 -5.42 17.28
CA LEU A 355 -16.50 -4.53 16.51
C LEU A 355 -17.54 -5.31 15.71
N PHE A 356 -17.13 -6.45 15.15
CA PHE A 356 -17.91 -7.28 14.24
C PHE A 356 -17.76 -8.77 14.61
N PRO A 357 -18.50 -9.27 15.61
CA PRO A 357 -18.39 -10.66 16.05
C PRO A 357 -18.64 -11.70 14.96
N ALA A 358 -19.47 -11.38 13.96
CA ALA A 358 -19.74 -12.23 12.80
C ALA A 358 -18.75 -12.07 11.63
N ALA A 359 -17.75 -11.18 11.73
CA ALA A 359 -16.79 -10.97 10.67
C ALA A 359 -16.01 -12.25 10.34
N ARG A 360 -15.94 -12.54 9.04
CA ARG A 360 -15.07 -13.55 8.45
C ARG A 360 -13.75 -12.90 8.06
N ILE A 361 -12.67 -13.64 8.23
CA ILE A 361 -11.31 -13.19 7.95
C ILE A 361 -10.65 -14.24 7.04
N VAL A 362 -9.98 -13.78 5.99
CA VAL A 362 -9.13 -14.62 5.14
C VAL A 362 -7.67 -14.26 5.42
N HIS A 363 -6.93 -15.23 5.94
CA HIS A 363 -5.50 -15.13 6.21
C HIS A 363 -4.73 -15.72 5.03
N THR A 364 -4.02 -14.89 4.29
CA THR A 364 -3.16 -15.34 3.19
C THR A 364 -1.78 -15.75 3.70
N ARG A 365 -1.35 -16.94 3.28
CA ARG A 365 -0.04 -17.53 3.61
C ARG A 365 0.69 -17.90 2.34
N ARG A 366 2.02 -17.79 2.37
CA ARG A 366 2.94 -18.22 1.30
C ARG A 366 4.16 -18.88 1.93
N HIS A 367 4.86 -19.72 1.17
CA HIS A 367 6.13 -20.31 1.56
C HIS A 367 7.08 -19.24 2.14
N PRO A 368 7.64 -19.43 3.35
CA PRO A 368 8.33 -18.36 4.06
C PRO A 368 9.60 -17.88 3.36
N LEU A 369 10.29 -18.75 2.60
CA LEU A 369 11.47 -18.34 1.82
C LEU A 369 11.09 -17.54 0.57
N ASP A 370 9.98 -17.88 -0.11
CA ASP A 370 9.48 -17.09 -1.23
C ASP A 370 8.93 -15.74 -0.77
N ASN A 371 8.23 -15.73 0.37
CA ASN A 371 7.74 -14.49 0.97
C ASN A 371 8.93 -13.60 1.39
N GLY A 372 9.94 -14.17 2.06
CA GLY A 372 11.12 -13.43 2.49
C GLY A 372 11.95 -12.88 1.34
N LEU A 373 12.22 -13.69 0.31
CA LEU A 373 12.86 -13.21 -0.92
C LEU A 373 12.04 -12.10 -1.57
N SER A 374 10.71 -12.26 -1.67
CA SER A 374 9.87 -11.23 -2.26
C SER A 374 9.84 -9.93 -1.47
N LEU A 375 9.97 -9.97 -0.13
CA LEU A 375 10.12 -8.78 0.69
C LEU A 375 11.46 -8.11 0.44
N PHE A 376 12.54 -8.89 0.40
CA PHE A 376 13.91 -8.41 0.22
C PHE A 376 14.15 -7.79 -1.16
N MET A 377 13.58 -8.38 -2.22
CA MET A 377 13.78 -7.90 -3.59
C MET A 377 12.92 -6.67 -3.93
N GLN A 378 11.87 -6.39 -3.15
CA GLN A 378 10.90 -5.33 -3.45
C GLN A 378 11.32 -4.01 -2.81
N GLN A 379 11.20 -2.91 -3.56
CA GLN A 379 11.33 -1.57 -2.98
C GLN A 379 10.15 -1.28 -2.03
N LEU A 380 10.39 -1.37 -0.73
CA LEU A 380 9.41 -1.08 0.32
C LEU A 380 9.81 0.19 1.09
N ASN A 381 8.81 0.94 1.55
CA ASN A 381 9.02 2.11 2.40
C ASN A 381 9.66 1.67 3.74
N PRO A 382 10.92 2.05 4.03
CA PRO A 382 11.64 1.58 5.23
C PRO A 382 11.05 2.09 6.54
N GLN A 383 10.32 3.20 6.53
CA GLN A 383 9.63 3.69 7.72
C GLN A 383 8.41 2.82 8.09
N ARG A 384 7.72 2.23 7.09
CA ARG A 384 6.59 1.30 7.30
C ARG A 384 7.04 -0.15 7.44
N PHE A 385 8.07 -0.55 6.69
CA PHE A 385 8.56 -1.92 6.56
C PHE A 385 10.01 -2.04 7.02
N GLY A 386 10.33 -1.52 8.21
CA GLY A 386 11.70 -1.47 8.73
C GLY A 386 12.43 -2.82 8.77
N TYR A 387 11.69 -3.93 8.84
CA TYR A 387 12.22 -5.30 8.83
C TYR A 387 12.65 -5.80 7.46
N ALA A 388 12.28 -5.16 6.35
CA ALA A 388 12.43 -5.73 5.00
C ALA A 388 13.85 -5.63 4.41
N GLY A 389 14.73 -4.82 5.01
CA GLY A 389 16.07 -4.56 4.46
C GLY A 389 17.12 -5.63 4.78
N ARG A 390 16.82 -6.57 5.71
CA ARG A 390 17.76 -7.61 6.16
C ARG A 390 17.06 -8.95 6.32
N LEU A 391 17.72 -10.02 5.88
CA LEU A 391 17.14 -11.36 5.91
C LEU A 391 16.85 -11.86 7.34
N GLU A 392 17.66 -11.49 8.32
CA GLU A 392 17.43 -11.84 9.72
C GLU A 392 16.22 -11.09 10.30
N ASP A 393 16.06 -9.82 9.96
CA ASP A 393 14.93 -9.00 10.43
C ASP A 393 13.62 -9.49 9.80
N ILE A 394 13.64 -9.84 8.50
CA ILE A 394 12.54 -10.53 7.81
C ILE A 394 12.20 -11.84 8.55
N GLY A 395 13.20 -12.66 8.86
CA GLY A 395 13.00 -13.95 9.53
C GLY A 395 12.39 -13.80 10.93
N HIS A 396 12.87 -12.83 11.70
CA HIS A 396 12.31 -12.51 13.01
C HIS A 396 10.86 -12.04 12.90
N PHE A 397 10.58 -11.08 12.02
CA PHE A 397 9.23 -10.54 11.83
C PHE A 397 8.25 -11.64 11.37
N LEU A 398 8.65 -12.48 10.41
CA LEU A 398 7.87 -13.65 9.97
C LEU A 398 7.53 -14.59 11.13
N ALA A 399 8.49 -14.89 11.99
CA ALA A 399 8.26 -15.76 13.15
C ALA A 399 7.29 -15.12 14.16
N ALA A 400 7.51 -13.85 14.50
CA ALA A 400 6.64 -13.09 15.40
C ALA A 400 5.20 -13.02 14.86
N TYR A 401 5.06 -12.74 13.56
CA TYR A 401 3.78 -12.76 12.85
C TYR A 401 3.09 -14.14 12.91
N GLN A 402 3.81 -15.23 12.63
CA GLN A 402 3.23 -16.58 12.63
C GLN A 402 2.73 -16.97 14.02
N ARG A 403 3.44 -16.57 15.08
CA ARG A 403 2.98 -16.78 16.46
C ARG A 403 1.68 -16.03 16.76
N LEU A 404 1.59 -14.76 16.34
CA LEU A 404 0.38 -13.98 16.52
C LEU A 404 -0.80 -14.54 15.70
N MET A 405 -0.56 -14.99 14.46
CA MET A 405 -1.59 -15.66 13.67
C MET A 405 -2.03 -16.99 14.27
N ALA A 406 -1.11 -17.77 14.86
CA ALA A 406 -1.45 -19.01 15.57
C ALA A 406 -2.35 -18.73 16.79
N HIS A 407 -2.10 -17.63 17.50
CA HIS A 407 -2.99 -17.16 18.57
C HIS A 407 -4.39 -16.82 18.06
N TRP A 408 -4.51 -16.13 16.92
CA TRP A 408 -5.83 -15.84 16.35
C TRP A 408 -6.57 -17.07 15.86
N LEU A 409 -5.87 -18.01 15.23
CA LEU A 409 -6.47 -19.27 14.76
C LEU A 409 -6.97 -20.13 15.93
N SER A 410 -6.33 -20.08 17.09
CA SER A 410 -6.82 -20.81 18.28
C SER A 410 -8.08 -20.19 18.88
N LEU A 411 -8.22 -18.86 18.81
CA LEU A 411 -9.40 -18.13 19.28
C LEU A 411 -10.56 -18.15 18.28
N TYR A 412 -10.29 -18.13 16.98
CA TYR A 412 -11.30 -17.94 15.94
C TYR A 412 -11.22 -18.96 14.79
N PRO A 413 -11.15 -20.28 15.08
CA PRO A 413 -10.98 -21.33 14.07
C PRO A 413 -12.09 -21.33 13.00
N ASP A 414 -13.33 -20.98 13.40
CA ASP A 414 -14.48 -20.98 12.48
C ASP A 414 -14.67 -19.64 11.74
N SER A 415 -13.94 -18.59 12.14
CA SER A 415 -14.04 -17.26 11.51
C SER A 415 -12.82 -16.88 10.67
N ILE A 416 -11.74 -17.67 10.73
CA ILE A 416 -10.50 -17.40 9.99
C ILE A 416 -10.23 -18.57 9.03
N HIS A 417 -10.26 -18.30 7.74
CA HIS A 417 -9.81 -19.23 6.72
C HIS A 417 -8.37 -18.93 6.31
N THR A 418 -7.47 -19.92 6.40
CA THR A 418 -6.10 -19.77 5.88
C THR A 418 -6.06 -20.15 4.42
N PHE A 419 -5.84 -19.16 3.56
CA PHE A 419 -5.68 -19.31 2.12
C PHE A 419 -4.19 -19.46 1.79
N ASP A 420 -3.80 -20.63 1.30
CA ASP A 420 -2.41 -20.92 0.92
C ASP A 420 -2.16 -20.55 -0.55
N TYR A 421 -1.28 -19.57 -0.76
CA TYR A 421 -0.92 -19.07 -2.07
C TYR A 421 -0.31 -20.16 -2.96
N ASP A 422 0.57 -20.99 -2.41
CA ASP A 422 1.28 -22.00 -3.21
C ASP A 422 0.33 -23.15 -3.59
N ALA A 423 -0.62 -23.47 -2.70
CA ALA A 423 -1.72 -24.38 -3.05
C ALA A 423 -2.65 -23.79 -4.12
N PHE A 424 -2.94 -22.48 -4.06
CA PHE A 424 -3.72 -21.80 -5.08
C PHE A 424 -3.03 -21.83 -6.45
N VAL A 425 -1.71 -21.60 -6.50
CA VAL A 425 -0.93 -21.71 -7.74
C VAL A 425 -0.97 -23.13 -8.31
N ALA A 426 -0.85 -24.15 -7.47
CA ALA A 426 -0.87 -25.54 -7.90
C ALA A 426 -2.26 -26.05 -8.31
N ALA A 427 -3.31 -25.63 -7.59
CA ALA A 427 -4.69 -26.08 -7.78
C ALA A 427 -5.68 -24.92 -7.57
N PRO A 428 -5.88 -24.06 -8.59
CA PRO A 428 -6.61 -22.80 -8.42
C PRO A 428 -8.09 -23.00 -8.08
N GLU A 429 -8.79 -23.85 -8.83
CA GLU A 429 -10.22 -24.09 -8.65
C GLU A 429 -10.53 -24.76 -7.30
N PRO A 430 -9.91 -25.88 -6.89
CA PRO A 430 -10.18 -26.48 -5.59
C PRO A 430 -9.94 -25.51 -4.42
N THR A 431 -8.86 -24.71 -4.51
CA THR A 431 -8.52 -23.75 -3.46
C THR A 431 -9.53 -22.61 -3.37
N LEU A 432 -10.01 -22.08 -4.50
CA LEU A 432 -11.07 -21.05 -4.51
C LEU A 432 -12.43 -21.60 -4.09
N ARG A 433 -12.79 -22.83 -4.48
CA ARG A 433 -14.03 -23.49 -4.04
C ARG A 433 -14.08 -23.60 -2.52
N ALA A 434 -13.00 -24.09 -1.90
CA ALA A 434 -12.90 -24.20 -0.46
C ALA A 434 -13.06 -22.84 0.26
N LEU A 435 -12.53 -21.77 -0.33
CA LEU A 435 -12.73 -20.42 0.18
C LEU A 435 -14.18 -19.95 0.02
N LEU A 436 -14.80 -20.13 -1.15
CA LEU A 436 -16.19 -19.72 -1.37
C LEU A 436 -17.16 -20.51 -0.48
N ASP A 437 -16.89 -21.79 -0.21
CA ASP A 437 -17.65 -22.60 0.74
C ASP A 437 -17.57 -22.02 2.17
N PHE A 438 -16.38 -21.60 2.62
CA PHE A 438 -16.20 -20.89 3.89
C PHE A 438 -16.98 -19.56 3.93
N LEU A 439 -17.04 -18.86 2.80
CA LEU A 439 -17.81 -17.62 2.64
C LEU A 439 -19.32 -17.88 2.44
N GLN A 440 -19.74 -19.14 2.28
CA GLN A 440 -21.11 -19.55 1.97
C GLN A 440 -21.63 -18.86 0.69
N LEU A 441 -20.81 -18.86 -0.35
CA LEU A 441 -21.11 -18.32 -1.67
C LEU A 441 -21.12 -19.44 -2.70
N PRO A 442 -21.96 -19.34 -3.76
CA PRO A 442 -21.92 -20.28 -4.87
C PRO A 442 -20.57 -20.22 -5.59
N TRP A 443 -20.25 -21.27 -6.33
CA TRP A 443 -19.09 -21.26 -7.23
C TRP A 443 -19.30 -20.24 -8.37
N GLU A 444 -18.28 -19.44 -8.64
CA GLU A 444 -18.22 -18.50 -9.75
C GLU A 444 -16.97 -18.78 -10.61
N PRO A 445 -17.11 -19.31 -11.83
CA PRO A 445 -15.99 -19.55 -12.74
C PRO A 445 -15.12 -18.32 -13.02
N ASP A 446 -15.72 -17.12 -13.06
CA ASP A 446 -15.00 -15.88 -13.36
C ASP A 446 -13.91 -15.55 -12.34
N CYS A 447 -13.95 -16.13 -11.13
CA CYS A 447 -12.89 -16.01 -10.13
C CYS A 447 -11.54 -16.57 -10.60
N LEU A 448 -11.53 -17.50 -11.57
CA LEU A 448 -10.29 -17.98 -12.20
C LEU A 448 -9.72 -16.99 -13.22
N GLU A 449 -10.55 -16.08 -13.72
CA GLU A 449 -10.17 -15.04 -14.68
C GLU A 449 -9.85 -13.70 -13.97
N PHE A 450 -9.25 -13.77 -12.78
CA PHE A 450 -8.91 -12.60 -11.96
C PHE A 450 -8.09 -11.53 -12.70
N HIS A 451 -7.30 -11.91 -13.69
CA HIS A 451 -6.48 -11.00 -14.49
C HIS A 451 -7.31 -10.09 -15.42
N LYS A 452 -8.59 -10.42 -15.62
CA LYS A 452 -9.58 -9.60 -16.33
C LYS A 452 -10.40 -8.73 -15.38
N ALA A 453 -10.10 -8.71 -14.08
CA ALA A 453 -10.79 -7.85 -13.13
C ALA A 453 -10.63 -6.36 -13.51
N PRO A 454 -11.72 -5.59 -13.52
CA PRO A 454 -11.66 -4.16 -13.82
C PRO A 454 -11.13 -3.36 -12.61
N GLY A 455 -10.60 -2.16 -12.88
CA GLY A 455 -10.18 -1.21 -11.84
C GLY A 455 -8.66 -1.12 -11.64
N ALA A 456 -8.24 -0.13 -10.85
CA ALA A 456 -6.85 0.08 -10.49
C ALA A 456 -6.39 -0.94 -9.43
N VAL A 457 -5.11 -1.30 -9.49
CA VAL A 457 -4.45 -2.13 -8.48
C VAL A 457 -3.31 -1.35 -7.86
N LYS A 458 -3.54 -0.74 -6.69
CA LYS A 458 -2.57 0.14 -6.00
C LYS A 458 -1.68 -0.61 -5.01
N THR A 459 -0.92 -1.57 -5.52
CA THR A 459 -0.04 -2.41 -4.68
C THR A 459 1.22 -2.76 -5.44
N ALA A 460 2.29 -3.12 -4.74
CA ALA A 460 3.53 -3.60 -5.37
C ALA A 460 3.37 -4.89 -6.23
N SER A 461 2.19 -5.53 -6.24
CA SER A 461 1.86 -6.71 -7.06
C SER A 461 1.04 -6.41 -8.32
N TYR A 462 0.75 -5.14 -8.63
CA TYR A 462 -0.19 -4.73 -9.67
C TYR A 462 -0.01 -5.43 -11.03
N TRP A 463 1.21 -5.56 -11.58
CA TRP A 463 1.41 -6.29 -12.84
C TRP A 463 1.19 -7.80 -12.70
N GLN A 464 1.55 -8.39 -11.57
CA GLN A 464 1.45 -9.84 -11.34
C GLN A 464 0.00 -10.31 -11.38
N VAL A 465 -0.92 -9.48 -10.88
CA VAL A 465 -2.36 -9.83 -10.85
C VAL A 465 -3.08 -9.51 -12.16
N ARG A 466 -2.42 -8.83 -13.11
CA ARG A 466 -2.93 -8.53 -14.47
C ARG A 466 -2.46 -9.56 -15.51
N GLN A 467 -1.83 -10.64 -15.07
CA GLN A 467 -1.42 -11.77 -15.89
C GLN A 467 -2.19 -13.03 -15.45
N PRO A 468 -2.43 -13.99 -16.36
CA PRO A 468 -2.90 -15.31 -15.97
C PRO A 468 -2.00 -15.91 -14.88
N LEU A 469 -2.58 -16.79 -14.06
CA LEU A 469 -1.84 -17.41 -12.96
C LEU A 469 -0.65 -18.19 -13.51
N HIS A 470 0.54 -17.92 -12.95
CA HIS A 470 1.78 -18.55 -13.36
C HIS A 470 2.56 -19.07 -12.14
N GLY A 471 3.33 -20.14 -12.35
CA GLY A 471 4.08 -20.84 -11.29
C GLY A 471 5.33 -20.10 -10.81
N ASP A 472 5.80 -19.08 -11.53
CA ASP A 472 7.12 -18.46 -11.36
C ASP A 472 7.39 -17.87 -9.97
N ALA A 473 6.34 -17.61 -9.20
CA ALA A 473 6.45 -17.06 -7.85
C ALA A 473 6.60 -18.15 -6.78
N SER A 474 6.11 -19.37 -7.01
CA SER A 474 6.23 -20.49 -6.06
C SER A 474 7.52 -21.26 -6.34
N GLY A 475 8.38 -21.37 -5.32
CA GLY A 475 9.72 -21.96 -5.48
C GLY A 475 10.76 -21.01 -6.09
N ARG A 476 10.45 -19.72 -6.27
CA ARG A 476 11.38 -18.70 -6.75
C ARG A 476 12.61 -18.55 -5.85
N TRP A 477 12.49 -18.92 -4.58
CA TRP A 477 13.60 -18.92 -3.63
C TRP A 477 14.73 -19.90 -3.97
N LYS A 478 14.47 -20.95 -4.76
CA LYS A 478 15.42 -22.07 -4.99
C LYS A 478 16.76 -21.63 -5.59
N PRO A 479 16.80 -20.78 -6.64
CA PRO A 479 18.07 -20.26 -7.15
C PRO A 479 18.81 -19.32 -6.19
N TYR A 480 18.11 -18.80 -5.17
CA TYR A 480 18.65 -17.93 -4.12
C TYR A 480 18.95 -18.68 -2.81
N ALA A 481 18.88 -20.01 -2.81
CA ALA A 481 18.96 -20.82 -1.58
C ALA A 481 20.24 -20.59 -0.76
N ALA A 482 21.36 -20.30 -1.41
CA ALA A 482 22.62 -19.97 -0.75
C ALA A 482 22.55 -18.60 -0.06
N GLN A 483 22.07 -17.58 -0.78
CA GLN A 483 21.93 -16.22 -0.28
C GLN A 483 20.89 -16.11 0.84
N LEU A 484 19.85 -16.94 0.82
CA LEU A 484 18.78 -16.98 1.83
C LEU A 484 19.14 -17.77 3.10
N ALA A 485 20.37 -18.27 3.23
CA ALA A 485 20.81 -18.99 4.42
C ALA A 485 20.57 -18.23 5.75
N PRO A 486 20.79 -16.89 5.87
CA PRO A 486 20.50 -16.15 7.10
C PRO A 486 19.01 -16.12 7.46
N LEU A 487 18.12 -16.03 6.46
CA LEU A 487 16.67 -16.10 6.66
C LEU A 487 16.27 -17.49 7.19
N ARG A 488 16.73 -18.55 6.51
CA ARG A 488 16.45 -19.94 6.92
C ARG A 488 16.95 -20.23 8.34
N ALA A 489 18.16 -19.78 8.67
CA ALA A 489 18.73 -19.95 10.00
C ALA A 489 17.91 -19.21 11.08
N THR A 490 17.44 -18.00 10.78
CA THR A 490 16.60 -17.24 11.71
C THR A 490 15.26 -17.93 11.94
N LEU A 491 14.58 -18.37 10.88
CA LEU A 491 13.32 -19.12 10.99
C LEU A 491 13.48 -20.40 11.82
N ALA A 492 14.57 -21.15 11.61
CA ALA A 492 14.86 -22.38 12.35
C ALA A 492 15.03 -22.13 13.86
N ARG A 493 15.61 -20.99 14.27
CA ARG A 493 15.73 -20.60 15.69
C ARG A 493 14.36 -20.41 16.37
N PHE A 494 13.31 -20.15 15.60
CA PHE A 494 11.94 -20.04 16.08
C PHE A 494 11.11 -21.31 15.83
N GLY A 495 11.76 -22.43 15.48
CA GLY A 495 11.09 -23.71 15.22
C GLY A 495 10.38 -23.78 13.87
N ILE A 496 10.58 -22.80 12.99
CA ILE A 496 10.00 -22.80 11.64
C ILE A 496 11.02 -23.43 10.69
N SER A 497 10.72 -24.64 10.23
CA SER A 497 11.50 -25.33 9.20
C SER A 497 10.75 -25.26 7.87
N PRO A 498 11.16 -24.38 6.94
CA PRO A 498 10.60 -24.38 5.59
C PRO A 498 10.86 -25.75 4.95
N ALA A 499 9.83 -26.31 4.31
CA ALA A 499 10.02 -27.49 3.46
C ALA A 499 10.81 -27.10 2.19
N ASP A 500 11.56 -28.03 1.61
CA ASP A 500 12.33 -27.81 0.37
C ASP A 500 11.45 -27.88 -0.91
#